data_AF-A0A9D5HBU6-F1
#
_entry.id   AF-A0A9D5HBU6-F1
#
_cell.length_a   1.000
_cell.length_b   1.000
_cell.length_c   1.000
_cell.angle_alpha   90.00
_cell.angle_beta   90.00
_cell.angle_gamma   90.00
#
_symmetry.space_group_name_H-M   'P 1'
#
loop_
_entity.id
_entity.type
_entity.pdbx_description
1 polymer ?
#
loop_
_entity_poly.entity_id
_entity_poly.type
_entity_poly.pdbx_seq_one_letter_code
_entity_poly.pdbx_strand_id
1 'polypeptide(L)'
;MEDGEEEVGGDEQQNAEMEELERQYQHLRHEEQDHLKNLKRHKDEDALKGLAIKNQKALWDKTLEFRFLLQKVFASSNKLPQESVRSSFCISSTEVDQTYSDLILSSKQTLNCMLELQEALVERNPSVIQDVESRKGSGKDEVSSNDIGGDGDEDWLQIHKMHSRIASFRNISVDKWQRKTQVTTGAAAVKGKLQAFNQNISEQVAGYMRDPSKMIKRMQLRASSVGVFGKVPEDSDGTSKEDTNMDGDPELVDDSEFYQQLLKEFLESCDPTSSEVAFYALRKMQAKKRKIVDRRASKSRKIRVNDLTFSEIETSDEALPPQSQSDALVESIPSVIQDVESRNGSGKDEFSSNDIGGDGDEDWLQIHKMHSRNQFLVLDQGNFG
;
A
#
# COMPACT_ATOMS: atom_id res chain seq x y z
N MET A 1 -108.18 -21.92 -20.30
CA MET A 1 -107.24 -21.00 -19.61
C MET A 1 -106.15 -21.91 -19.11
N GLU A 2 -105.06 -21.98 -19.85
CA GLU A 2 -103.86 -22.74 -19.49
C GLU A 2 -102.73 -21.73 -19.67
N ASP A 3 -102.15 -21.32 -18.53
CA ASP A 3 -101.10 -20.32 -18.42
C ASP A 3 -99.79 -20.87 -18.99
N GLY A 4 -99.24 -20.16 -19.97
CA GLY A 4 -97.83 -20.22 -20.33
C GLY A 4 -97.15 -18.98 -19.76
N GLU A 5 -96.51 -19.11 -18.60
CA GLU A 5 -95.58 -18.11 -18.09
C GLU A 5 -94.17 -18.45 -18.61
N GLU A 6 -93.64 -17.52 -19.40
CA GLU A 6 -92.31 -17.53 -20.02
C GLU A 6 -91.20 -17.33 -18.96
N GLU A 7 -90.29 -18.30 -18.81
CA GLU A 7 -88.98 -18.10 -18.18
C GLU A 7 -88.04 -17.37 -19.18
N VAL A 8 -87.89 -16.05 -19.07
CA VAL A 8 -86.95 -15.25 -19.90
C VAL A 8 -86.11 -14.31 -19.02
N GLY A 9 -85.65 -14.78 -17.86
CA GLY A 9 -84.86 -13.96 -16.90
C GLY A 9 -83.43 -14.43 -16.63
N GLY A 10 -83.02 -15.61 -17.13
CA GLY A 10 -81.74 -16.24 -16.76
C GLY A 10 -80.53 -15.87 -17.61
N ASP A 11 -80.74 -15.53 -18.89
CA ASP A 11 -79.65 -15.36 -19.87
C ASP A 11 -78.88 -14.04 -19.70
N GLU A 12 -79.56 -12.94 -19.34
CA GLU A 12 -78.90 -11.63 -19.17
C GLU A 12 -78.00 -11.58 -17.93
N GLN A 13 -78.41 -12.23 -16.84
CA GLN A 13 -77.64 -12.31 -15.60
C GLN A 13 -76.37 -13.17 -15.78
N GLN A 14 -76.47 -14.31 -16.48
CA GLN A 14 -75.32 -15.16 -16.80
C GLN A 14 -74.35 -14.49 -17.77
N ASN A 15 -74.85 -13.69 -18.72
CA ASN A 15 -74.01 -12.92 -19.63
C ASN A 15 -73.23 -11.81 -18.92
N ALA A 16 -73.86 -11.12 -17.96
CA ALA A 16 -73.20 -10.11 -17.13
C ALA A 16 -72.13 -10.70 -16.20
N GLU A 17 -72.39 -11.87 -15.61
CA GLU A 17 -71.41 -12.62 -14.81
C GLU A 17 -70.23 -13.11 -15.67
N MET A 18 -70.50 -13.55 -16.91
CA MET A 18 -69.45 -13.95 -17.86
C MET A 18 -68.57 -12.78 -18.27
N GLU A 19 -69.15 -11.60 -18.52
CA GLU A 19 -68.41 -10.39 -18.88
C GLU A 19 -67.56 -9.86 -17.70
N GLU A 20 -68.06 -9.97 -16.47
CA GLU A 20 -67.28 -9.68 -15.24
C GLU A 20 -66.10 -10.65 -15.10
N LEU A 21 -66.33 -11.94 -15.31
CA LEU A 21 -65.30 -12.96 -15.23
C LEU A 21 -64.21 -12.76 -16.31
N GLU A 22 -64.60 -12.35 -17.51
CA GLU A 22 -63.66 -12.01 -18.58
C GLU A 22 -62.84 -10.76 -18.25
N ARG A 23 -63.46 -9.72 -17.65
CA ARG A 23 -62.73 -8.55 -17.15
C ARG A 23 -61.73 -8.92 -16.05
N GLN A 24 -62.10 -9.78 -15.10
CA GLN A 24 -61.20 -10.26 -14.05
C GLN A 24 -60.06 -11.13 -14.63
N TYR A 25 -60.36 -12.00 -15.59
CA TYR A 25 -59.36 -12.80 -16.29
C TYR A 25 -58.35 -11.91 -17.04
N GLN A 26 -58.83 -10.87 -17.73
CA GLN A 26 -57.95 -9.92 -18.39
C GLN A 26 -57.11 -9.12 -17.39
N HIS A 27 -57.67 -8.70 -16.26
CA HIS A 27 -56.92 -8.04 -15.18
C HIS A 27 -55.79 -8.93 -14.67
N LEU A 28 -56.09 -10.19 -14.32
CA LEU A 28 -55.10 -11.15 -13.81
C LEU A 28 -53.99 -11.43 -14.84
N ARG A 29 -54.33 -11.53 -16.13
CA ARG A 29 -53.35 -11.64 -17.21
C ARG A 29 -52.42 -10.42 -17.31
N HIS A 30 -52.95 -9.21 -17.12
CA HIS A 30 -52.12 -8.00 -17.11
C HIS A 30 -51.20 -7.96 -15.89
N GLU A 31 -51.70 -8.35 -14.71
CA GLU A 31 -50.89 -8.46 -13.49
C GLU A 31 -49.77 -9.50 -13.64
N GLU A 32 -50.08 -10.70 -14.16
CA GLU A 32 -49.07 -11.73 -14.44
C GLU A 32 -48.01 -11.22 -15.43
N GLN A 33 -48.42 -10.50 -16.48
CA GLN A 33 -47.49 -9.93 -17.44
C GLN A 33 -46.60 -8.84 -16.82
N ASP A 34 -47.14 -8.02 -15.93
CA ASP A 34 -46.36 -7.00 -15.20
C ASP A 34 -45.38 -7.65 -14.21
N HIS A 35 -45.81 -8.67 -13.48
CA HIS A 35 -44.97 -9.46 -12.58
C HIS A 35 -43.80 -10.10 -13.34
N LEU A 36 -44.05 -10.69 -14.51
CA LEU A 36 -43.00 -11.27 -15.36
C LEU A 36 -42.03 -10.20 -15.88
N LYS A 37 -42.53 -9.02 -16.28
CA LYS A 37 -41.68 -7.89 -16.70
C LYS A 37 -40.79 -7.41 -15.54
N ASN A 38 -41.35 -7.27 -14.34
CA ASN A 38 -40.61 -6.87 -13.14
C ASN A 38 -39.54 -7.90 -12.77
N LEU A 39 -39.87 -9.21 -12.83
CA LEU A 39 -38.91 -10.28 -12.56
C LEU A 39 -37.77 -10.29 -13.59
N LYS A 40 -38.10 -10.10 -14.87
CA LYS A 40 -37.08 -10.00 -15.93
C LYS A 40 -36.18 -8.80 -15.72
N ARG A 41 -36.74 -7.63 -15.38
CA ARG A 41 -35.97 -6.42 -15.06
C ARG A 41 -35.01 -6.66 -13.90
N HIS A 42 -35.48 -7.29 -12.81
CA HIS A 42 -34.62 -7.64 -11.68
C HIS A 42 -33.47 -8.57 -12.07
N LYS A 43 -33.74 -9.58 -12.89
CA LYS A 43 -32.71 -10.48 -13.41
C LYS A 43 -31.65 -9.74 -14.23
N ASP A 44 -32.08 -8.84 -15.10
CA ASP A 44 -31.17 -8.04 -15.95
C ASP A 44 -30.35 -7.07 -15.09
N GLU A 45 -30.98 -6.41 -14.11
CA GLU A 45 -30.29 -5.56 -13.13
C GLU A 45 -29.26 -6.33 -12.30
N ASP A 46 -29.60 -7.53 -11.84
CA ASP A 46 -28.69 -8.36 -11.04
C ASP A 46 -27.54 -8.90 -11.88
N ALA A 47 -27.77 -9.20 -13.17
CA ALA A 47 -26.70 -9.53 -14.11
C ALA A 47 -25.73 -8.34 -14.29
N LEU A 48 -26.25 -7.13 -14.43
CA LEU A 48 -25.43 -5.90 -14.53
C LEU A 48 -24.66 -5.64 -13.23
N LYS A 49 -25.28 -5.82 -12.06
CA LYS A 49 -24.59 -5.72 -10.75
C LYS A 49 -23.48 -6.77 -10.65
N GLY A 50 -23.75 -8.01 -11.08
CA GLY A 50 -22.75 -9.07 -11.10
C GLY A 50 -21.55 -8.72 -11.97
N LEU A 51 -21.78 -8.14 -13.15
CA LEU A 51 -20.71 -7.66 -14.02
C LEU A 51 -19.93 -6.50 -13.38
N ALA A 52 -20.62 -5.54 -12.76
CA ALA A 52 -19.98 -4.42 -12.06
C ALA A 52 -19.09 -4.91 -10.91
N ILE A 53 -19.54 -5.89 -10.12
CA ILE A 53 -18.75 -6.49 -9.03
C ILE A 53 -17.49 -7.18 -9.59
N LYS A 54 -17.60 -7.92 -10.70
CA LYS A 54 -16.44 -8.55 -11.35
C LYS A 54 -15.41 -7.51 -11.79
N ASN A 55 -15.86 -6.42 -12.40
CA ASN A 55 -14.98 -5.34 -12.85
C ASN A 55 -14.33 -4.61 -11.66
N GLN A 56 -15.08 -4.33 -10.60
CA GLN A 56 -14.56 -3.73 -9.37
C GLN A 56 -13.49 -4.62 -8.71
N LYS A 57 -13.73 -5.93 -8.65
CA LYS A 57 -12.74 -6.89 -8.14
C LYS A 57 -11.47 -6.89 -9.00
N ALA A 58 -11.60 -6.90 -10.32
CA ALA A 58 -10.45 -6.85 -11.22
C ALA A 58 -9.61 -5.57 -11.04
N LEU A 59 -10.28 -4.40 -10.88
CA LEU A 59 -9.61 -3.13 -10.60
C LEU A 59 -8.89 -3.14 -9.24
N TRP A 60 -9.54 -3.68 -8.21
CA TRP A 60 -8.95 -3.83 -6.88
C TRP A 60 -7.71 -4.73 -6.90
N ASP A 61 -7.82 -5.92 -7.52
CA ASP A 61 -6.71 -6.87 -7.61
C ASP A 61 -5.52 -6.26 -8.36
N LYS A 62 -5.77 -5.50 -9.44
CA LYS A 62 -4.72 -4.79 -10.19
C LYS A 62 -4.09 -3.64 -9.41
N THR A 63 -4.87 -2.92 -8.60
CA THR A 63 -4.36 -1.86 -7.73
C THR A 63 -3.45 -2.42 -6.63
N LEU A 64 -3.80 -3.59 -6.07
CA LEU A 64 -2.95 -4.29 -5.11
C LEU A 64 -1.65 -4.78 -5.74
N GLU A 65 -1.72 -5.38 -6.93
CA GLU A 65 -0.54 -5.79 -7.70
C GLU A 65 0.41 -4.61 -7.93
N PHE A 66 -0.13 -3.48 -8.39
CA PHE A 66 0.61 -2.24 -8.57
C PHE A 66 1.31 -1.79 -7.29
N ARG A 67 0.57 -1.74 -6.17
CA ARG A 67 1.15 -1.37 -4.86
C ARG A 67 2.27 -2.32 -4.45
N PHE A 68 2.18 -3.62 -4.75
CA PHE A 68 3.24 -4.57 -4.43
C PHE A 68 4.50 -4.39 -5.26
N LEU A 69 4.36 -4.03 -6.54
CA LEU A 69 5.49 -3.69 -7.41
C LEU A 69 6.23 -2.45 -6.89
N LEU A 70 5.49 -1.44 -6.42
CA LEU A 70 6.09 -0.23 -5.85
C LEU A 70 6.84 -0.45 -4.53
N GLN A 71 6.55 -1.51 -3.76
CA GLN A 71 7.12 -1.68 -2.42
C GLN A 71 8.65 -1.64 -2.40
N LYS A 72 9.29 -2.30 -3.37
CA LYS A 72 10.76 -2.35 -3.42
C LYS A 72 11.34 -1.00 -3.81
N VAL A 73 10.71 -0.30 -4.75
CA VAL A 73 11.14 1.03 -5.20
C VAL A 73 11.02 2.03 -4.04
N PHE A 74 9.88 2.05 -3.36
CA PHE A 74 9.64 2.85 -2.16
C PHE A 74 10.66 2.57 -1.05
N ALA A 75 10.91 1.31 -0.71
CA ALA A 75 11.92 0.98 0.31
C ALA A 75 13.36 1.35 -0.13
N SER A 76 13.62 1.40 -1.44
CA SER A 76 14.95 1.75 -1.98
C SER A 76 15.14 3.26 -2.09
N SER A 77 14.07 4.05 -2.25
CA SER A 77 14.17 5.51 -2.31
C SER A 77 14.72 6.08 -1.00
N ASN A 78 14.41 5.47 0.14
CA ASN A 78 14.99 5.81 1.44
C ASN A 78 16.52 5.70 1.49
N LYS A 79 17.17 5.04 0.54
CA LYS A 79 18.64 4.91 0.49
C LYS A 79 19.29 5.98 -0.36
N LEU A 80 18.52 6.71 -1.17
CA LEU A 80 19.08 7.70 -2.08
C LEU A 80 19.79 8.80 -1.30
N PRO A 81 20.89 9.35 -1.85
CA PRO A 81 21.52 10.57 -1.36
C PRO A 81 20.50 11.68 -1.08
N GLN A 82 20.58 12.27 0.11
CA GLN A 82 19.79 13.46 0.47
C GLN A 82 20.22 14.64 -0.39
N GLU A 83 19.34 15.63 -0.56
CA GLU A 83 19.55 16.73 -1.51
C GLU A 83 20.85 17.50 -1.25
N SER A 84 21.22 17.67 0.02
CA SER A 84 22.46 18.36 0.41
C SER A 84 23.73 17.73 -0.16
N VAL A 85 23.71 16.43 -0.47
CA VAL A 85 24.84 15.69 -1.02
C VAL A 85 24.58 15.15 -2.42
N ARG A 86 23.32 15.13 -2.89
CA ARG A 86 22.91 14.60 -4.21
C ARG A 86 23.72 15.23 -5.36
N SER A 87 23.84 16.55 -5.38
CA SER A 87 24.57 17.26 -6.44
C SER A 87 26.03 16.82 -6.52
N SER A 88 26.66 16.51 -5.38
CA SER A 88 28.03 15.98 -5.36
C SER A 88 28.12 14.61 -6.03
N PHE A 89 27.11 13.74 -5.91
CA PHE A 89 27.06 12.46 -6.62
C PHE A 89 26.89 12.65 -8.13
N CYS A 90 25.99 13.55 -8.55
CA CYS A 90 25.77 13.87 -9.96
C CYS A 90 27.02 14.46 -10.63
N ILE A 91 27.66 15.44 -9.98
CA ILE A 91 28.88 16.07 -10.50
C ILE A 91 30.04 15.05 -10.59
N SER A 92 30.08 14.09 -9.67
CA SER A 92 31.15 13.07 -9.63
C SER A 92 31.00 12.00 -10.72
N SER A 93 29.82 11.83 -11.31
CA SER A 93 29.59 10.82 -12.34
C SER A 93 28.43 11.19 -13.26
N THR A 94 28.74 11.36 -14.54
CA THR A 94 27.73 11.58 -15.61
C THR A 94 26.74 10.42 -15.71
N GLU A 95 27.17 9.18 -15.44
CA GLU A 95 26.26 8.02 -15.42
C GLU A 95 25.23 8.14 -14.29
N VAL A 96 25.66 8.59 -13.11
CA VAL A 96 24.78 8.81 -11.97
C VAL A 96 23.80 9.94 -12.26
N ASP A 97 24.28 11.05 -12.83
CA ASP A 97 23.45 12.18 -13.22
C ASP A 97 22.36 11.80 -14.25
N GLN A 98 22.74 11.05 -15.29
CA GLN A 98 21.78 10.52 -16.27
C GLN A 98 20.79 9.55 -15.62
N THR A 99 21.25 8.65 -14.75
CA THR A 99 20.37 7.69 -14.06
C THR A 99 19.36 8.40 -13.16
N TYR A 100 19.74 9.51 -12.52
CA TYR A 100 18.81 10.34 -11.76
C TYR A 100 17.76 10.98 -12.67
N SER A 101 18.18 11.53 -13.81
CA SER A 101 17.27 12.10 -14.81
C SER A 101 16.24 11.08 -15.29
N ASP A 102 16.70 9.87 -15.62
CA ASP A 102 15.85 8.77 -16.06
C ASP A 102 14.90 8.32 -14.94
N LEU A 103 15.38 8.24 -13.70
CA LEU A 103 14.56 7.87 -12.54
C LEU A 103 13.40 8.87 -12.33
N ILE A 104 13.68 10.17 -12.45
CA ILE A 104 12.67 11.22 -12.28
C ILE A 104 11.66 11.19 -13.41
N LEU A 105 12.13 11.10 -14.65
CA LEU A 105 11.27 11.02 -15.82
C LEU A 105 10.35 9.79 -15.71
N SER A 106 10.89 8.62 -15.35
CA SER A 106 10.11 7.40 -15.13
C SER A 106 9.12 7.54 -13.97
N SER A 107 9.51 8.22 -12.89
CA SER A 107 8.64 8.47 -11.73
C SER A 107 7.49 9.42 -12.08
N LYS A 108 7.77 10.54 -12.78
CA LYS A 108 6.77 11.49 -13.29
C LYS A 108 5.81 10.79 -14.26
N GLN A 109 6.30 9.98 -15.20
CA GLN A 109 5.47 9.19 -16.10
C GLN A 109 4.55 8.22 -15.34
N THR A 110 5.09 7.52 -14.34
CA THR A 110 4.32 6.59 -13.50
C THR A 110 3.21 7.32 -12.73
N LEU A 111 3.50 8.50 -12.19
CA LEU A 111 2.51 9.36 -11.53
C LEU A 111 1.41 9.81 -12.51
N ASN A 112 1.79 10.28 -13.70
CA ASN A 112 0.84 10.71 -14.73
C ASN A 112 -0.10 9.57 -15.15
N CYS A 113 0.43 8.36 -15.39
CA CYS A 113 -0.43 7.20 -15.69
C CYS A 113 -1.42 6.89 -14.56
N MET A 114 -1.03 7.07 -13.29
CA MET A 114 -1.95 6.92 -12.16
C MET A 114 -3.03 7.99 -12.12
N LEU A 115 -2.67 9.25 -12.39
CA LEU A 115 -3.62 10.36 -12.43
C LEU A 115 -4.60 10.20 -13.60
N GLU A 116 -4.13 9.80 -14.79
CA GLU A 116 -4.96 9.49 -15.95
C GLU A 116 -5.94 8.34 -15.66
N LEU A 117 -5.48 7.28 -14.99
CA LEU A 117 -6.36 6.19 -14.56
C LEU A 117 -7.44 6.69 -13.58
N GLN A 118 -7.06 7.52 -12.60
CA GLN A 118 -8.02 8.10 -11.66
C GLN A 118 -9.04 8.99 -12.38
N GLU A 119 -8.61 9.82 -13.32
CA GLU A 119 -9.49 10.65 -14.15
C GLU A 119 -10.47 9.77 -14.93
N ALA A 120 -9.98 8.75 -15.65
CA ALA A 120 -10.82 7.84 -16.40
C ALA A 120 -11.85 7.11 -15.51
N LEU A 121 -11.48 6.74 -14.28
CA LEU A 121 -12.40 6.12 -13.33
C LEU A 121 -13.48 7.11 -12.84
N VAL A 122 -13.10 8.37 -12.63
CA VAL A 122 -14.02 9.44 -12.20
C VAL A 122 -15.00 9.80 -13.32
N GLU A 123 -14.52 9.98 -14.55
CA GLU A 123 -15.36 10.29 -15.72
C GLU A 123 -16.41 9.21 -16.00
N ARG A 124 -16.06 7.95 -15.70
CA ARG A 124 -16.97 6.80 -15.84
C ARG A 124 -17.92 6.63 -14.66
N ASN A 125 -17.88 7.51 -13.66
CA ASN A 125 -18.73 7.47 -12.48
C ASN A 125 -19.57 8.76 -12.34
N PRO A 126 -20.80 8.77 -12.91
CA PRO A 126 -21.68 9.94 -12.89
C PRO A 126 -21.99 10.47 -11.48
N SER A 127 -22.00 9.60 -10.47
CA SER A 127 -22.26 10.01 -9.08
C SER A 127 -21.16 10.89 -8.49
N VAL A 128 -19.92 10.73 -8.95
CA VAL A 128 -18.81 11.62 -8.54
C VAL A 128 -18.97 12.98 -9.20
N ILE A 129 -19.28 13.00 -10.50
CA ILE A 129 -19.45 14.23 -11.29
C ILE A 129 -20.60 15.07 -10.75
N GLN A 130 -21.75 14.45 -10.52
CA GLN A 130 -22.95 15.12 -10.00
C GLN A 130 -22.73 15.73 -8.61
N ASP A 131 -21.98 15.04 -7.75
CA ASP A 131 -21.63 15.54 -6.40
C ASP A 131 -20.67 16.74 -6.47
N VAL A 132 -19.73 16.76 -7.42
CA VAL A 132 -18.85 17.91 -7.67
C VAL A 132 -19.64 19.11 -8.21
N GLU A 133 -20.54 18.90 -9.17
CA GLU A 133 -21.38 19.95 -9.74
C GLU A 133 -22.34 20.56 -8.70
N SER A 134 -22.96 19.71 -7.87
CA SER A 134 -23.85 20.14 -6.79
C SER A 134 -23.12 21.03 -5.77
N ARG A 135 -21.84 20.74 -5.49
CA ARG A 135 -20.99 21.55 -4.61
C ARG A 135 -20.60 22.88 -5.25
N LYS A 136 -20.27 22.90 -6.55
CA LYS A 136 -19.99 24.14 -7.31
C LYS A 136 -21.16 25.12 -7.30
N GLY A 137 -22.40 24.63 -7.39
CA GLY A 137 -23.61 25.45 -7.28
C GLY A 137 -23.90 25.99 -5.87
N SER A 138 -23.30 25.40 -4.83
CA SER A 138 -23.51 25.78 -3.42
C SER A 138 -22.51 26.82 -2.89
N GLY A 139 -21.54 27.26 -3.71
CA GLY A 139 -20.60 28.32 -3.38
C GLY A 139 -19.63 28.02 -2.22
N LYS A 140 -19.51 26.76 -1.79
CA LYS A 140 -18.83 26.41 -0.54
C LYS A 140 -17.38 25.95 -0.63
N ASP A 141 -16.86 25.64 -1.82
CA ASP A 141 -15.48 25.13 -1.99
C ASP A 141 -14.79 25.79 -3.19
N GLU A 142 -14.52 27.09 -3.13
CA GLU A 142 -13.28 27.58 -3.75
C GLU A 142 -12.18 27.38 -2.71
N VAL A 143 -11.52 26.22 -2.78
CA VAL A 143 -10.21 26.06 -2.13
C VAL A 143 -9.31 27.11 -2.76
N SER A 144 -9.01 28.15 -1.98
CA SER A 144 -8.17 29.26 -2.41
C SER A 144 -6.81 28.70 -2.84
N SER A 145 -6.54 28.76 -4.13
CA SER A 145 -5.30 28.31 -4.78
C SER A 145 -4.06 29.15 -4.37
N ASN A 146 -4.19 30.04 -3.38
CA ASN A 146 -3.22 31.09 -3.09
C ASN A 146 -2.22 30.74 -1.98
N ASP A 147 -2.34 29.58 -1.32
CA ASP A 147 -1.45 29.23 -0.19
C ASP A 147 -0.42 28.12 -0.50
N ILE A 148 -0.35 27.67 -1.76
CA ILE A 148 0.70 26.76 -2.23
C ILE A 148 1.69 27.52 -3.13
N GLY A 149 2.35 28.51 -2.54
CA GLY A 149 3.35 29.35 -3.21
C GLY A 149 4.73 28.70 -3.22
N GLY A 150 5.08 28.08 -4.34
CA GLY A 150 6.45 27.74 -4.70
C GLY A 150 6.50 26.84 -5.93
N ASP A 151 7.34 27.19 -6.90
CA ASP A 151 7.51 26.66 -8.27
C ASP A 151 7.80 25.13 -8.44
N GLY A 152 7.55 24.32 -7.39
CA GLY A 152 7.69 22.86 -7.40
C GLY A 152 6.51 22.15 -6.75
N ASP A 153 5.32 22.76 -6.84
CA ASP A 153 4.07 22.30 -6.22
C ASP A 153 3.05 21.75 -7.22
N GLU A 154 3.37 21.70 -8.52
CA GLU A 154 2.39 21.36 -9.54
C GLU A 154 1.92 19.91 -9.45
N ASP A 155 2.85 18.95 -9.36
CA ASP A 155 2.52 17.52 -9.25
C ASP A 155 1.67 17.23 -7.98
N TRP A 156 2.01 17.86 -6.85
CA TRP A 156 1.25 17.73 -5.61
C TRP A 156 -0.12 18.39 -5.69
N LEU A 157 -0.20 19.56 -6.32
CA LEU A 157 -1.46 20.25 -6.56
C LEU A 157 -2.38 19.39 -7.44
N GLN A 158 -1.85 18.72 -8.46
CA GLN A 158 -2.61 17.79 -9.29
C GLN A 158 -3.15 16.61 -8.48
N ILE A 159 -2.30 15.96 -7.67
CA ILE A 159 -2.70 14.88 -6.75
C ILE A 159 -3.79 15.37 -5.78
N HIS A 160 -3.58 16.52 -5.15
CA HIS A 160 -4.51 17.10 -4.19
C HIS A 160 -5.86 17.44 -4.83
N LYS A 161 -5.85 18.04 -6.02
CA LYS A 161 -7.07 18.37 -6.79
C LYS A 161 -7.85 17.11 -7.12
N MET A 162 -7.17 16.04 -7.56
CA MET A 162 -7.81 14.76 -7.83
C MET A 162 -8.44 14.16 -6.57
N HIS A 163 -7.71 14.12 -5.45
CA HIS A 163 -8.24 13.63 -4.17
C HIS A 163 -9.45 14.43 -3.67
N SER A 164 -9.40 15.76 -3.80
CA SER A 164 -10.47 16.67 -3.38
C SER A 164 -11.75 16.43 -4.18
N ARG A 165 -11.64 16.19 -5.49
CA ARG A 165 -12.79 15.89 -6.36
C ARG A 165 -13.55 14.65 -5.89
N ILE A 166 -12.84 13.58 -5.51
CA ILE A 166 -13.45 12.31 -5.10
C ILE A 166 -13.83 12.24 -3.62
N ALA A 167 -13.38 13.18 -2.78
CA ALA A 167 -13.44 13.08 -1.32
C ALA A 167 -14.86 12.87 -0.77
N SER A 168 -15.83 13.69 -1.20
CA SER A 168 -17.23 13.59 -0.74
C SER A 168 -17.85 12.25 -1.14
N PHE A 169 -17.78 11.89 -2.43
CA PHE A 169 -18.26 10.60 -2.93
C PHE A 169 -17.63 9.42 -2.18
N ARG A 170 -16.30 9.45 -1.96
CA ARG A 170 -15.57 8.44 -1.19
C ARG A 170 -16.14 8.32 0.22
N ASN A 171 -16.26 9.42 0.95
CA ASN A 171 -16.74 9.43 2.33
C ASN A 171 -18.17 8.88 2.42
N ILE A 172 -19.09 9.39 1.58
CA ILE A 172 -20.49 8.92 1.53
C ILE A 172 -20.56 7.41 1.22
N SER A 173 -19.77 6.95 0.26
CA SER A 173 -19.76 5.55 -0.17
C SER A 173 -19.22 4.62 0.91
N VAL A 174 -18.08 4.98 1.52
CA VAL A 174 -17.45 4.20 2.60
C VAL A 174 -18.39 4.08 3.80
N ASP A 175 -19.00 5.18 4.23
CA ASP A 175 -19.89 5.17 5.39
C ASP A 175 -21.19 4.41 5.10
N LYS A 176 -21.69 4.49 3.86
CA LYS A 176 -22.84 3.68 3.42
C LYS A 176 -22.53 2.19 3.50
N TRP A 177 -21.36 1.76 3.01
CA TRP A 177 -20.96 0.35 3.07
C TRP A 177 -20.65 -0.11 4.48
N GLN A 178 -20.02 0.72 5.32
CA GLN A 178 -19.86 0.46 6.75
C GLN A 178 -21.22 0.18 7.41
N ARG A 179 -22.20 1.08 7.23
CA ARG A 179 -23.55 0.93 7.80
C ARG A 179 -24.23 -0.34 7.30
N LYS A 180 -24.16 -0.62 6.00
CA LYS A 180 -24.73 -1.84 5.42
C LYS A 180 -24.10 -3.10 6.00
N THR A 181 -22.77 -3.16 6.12
CA THR A 181 -22.06 -4.29 6.72
C THR A 181 -22.41 -4.46 8.20
N GLN A 182 -22.54 -3.38 8.97
CA GLN A 182 -22.94 -3.43 10.38
C GLN A 182 -24.36 -4.01 10.56
N VAL A 183 -25.29 -3.65 9.67
CA VAL A 183 -26.67 -4.17 9.69
C VAL A 183 -26.68 -5.65 9.33
N THR A 184 -26.01 -6.04 8.24
CA THR A 184 -26.01 -7.43 7.76
C THR A 184 -25.32 -8.40 8.71
N THR A 185 -24.25 -7.98 9.40
CA THR A 185 -23.48 -8.85 10.31
C THR A 185 -24.06 -8.90 11.73
N GLY A 186 -25.12 -8.14 12.02
CA GLY A 186 -25.67 -8.02 13.38
C GLY A 186 -24.74 -7.29 14.36
N ALA A 187 -23.60 -6.76 13.92
CA ALA A 187 -22.64 -6.02 14.74
C ALA A 187 -23.25 -4.75 15.35
N ALA A 188 -24.32 -4.21 14.77
CA ALA A 188 -25.11 -3.13 15.35
C ALA A 188 -25.72 -3.47 16.73
N ALA A 189 -25.98 -4.76 17.03
CA ALA A 189 -26.53 -5.20 18.31
C ALA A 189 -25.49 -5.32 19.44
N VAL A 190 -24.18 -5.28 19.11
CA VAL A 190 -23.06 -5.45 20.07
C VAL A 190 -22.52 -4.09 20.57
N LYS A 191 -23.13 -2.97 20.13
CA LYS A 191 -22.69 -1.56 20.23
C LYS A 191 -22.64 -0.92 21.64
N GLY A 192 -22.56 -1.70 22.71
CA GLY A 192 -22.69 -1.17 24.07
C GLY A 192 -21.48 -0.42 24.65
N LYS A 193 -20.24 -0.55 24.12
CA LYS A 193 -19.05 -0.20 24.92
C LYS A 193 -17.89 0.55 24.25
N LEU A 194 -17.90 0.83 22.95
CA LEU A 194 -16.76 1.47 22.28
C LEU A 194 -17.19 2.60 21.34
N GLN A 195 -16.80 3.85 21.65
CA GLN A 195 -17.15 5.05 20.87
C GLN A 195 -16.70 4.98 19.40
N ALA A 196 -15.55 4.36 19.11
CA ALA A 196 -15.07 4.17 17.75
C ALA A 196 -16.01 3.34 16.86
N PHE A 197 -16.83 2.45 17.43
CA PHE A 197 -17.80 1.68 16.65
C PHE A 197 -19.09 2.44 16.35
N ASN A 198 -19.28 3.61 16.98
CA ASN A 198 -20.46 4.45 16.84
C ASN A 198 -20.26 5.64 15.88
N GLN A 199 -19.05 5.84 15.37
CA GLN A 199 -18.72 6.90 14.42
C GLN A 199 -18.58 6.35 13.00
N ASN A 200 -18.85 7.21 12.02
CA ASN A 200 -18.57 6.90 10.62
C ASN A 200 -17.05 6.73 10.41
N ILE A 201 -16.63 5.88 9.47
CA ILE A 201 -15.21 5.71 9.15
C ILE A 201 -14.61 7.05 8.69
N SER A 202 -15.34 7.81 7.88
CA SER A 202 -14.90 9.13 7.41
C SER A 202 -14.59 10.09 8.57
N GLU A 203 -15.44 10.12 9.60
CA GLU A 203 -15.25 10.95 10.80
C GLU A 203 -14.06 10.49 11.64
N GLN A 204 -13.86 9.18 11.78
CA GLN A 204 -12.70 8.63 12.49
C GLN A 204 -11.40 9.03 11.79
N VAL A 205 -11.35 8.87 10.46
CA VAL A 205 -10.20 9.28 9.65
C VAL A 205 -9.98 10.78 9.78
N ALA A 206 -11.01 11.62 9.64
CA ALA A 206 -10.90 13.06 9.83
C ALA A 206 -10.39 13.45 11.22
N GLY A 207 -10.81 12.72 12.26
CA GLY A 207 -10.33 12.89 13.63
C GLY A 207 -8.82 12.61 13.77
N TYR A 208 -8.32 11.53 13.17
CA TYR A 208 -6.89 11.21 13.14
C TYR A 208 -6.10 12.21 12.28
N MET A 209 -6.67 12.67 11.18
CA MET A 209 -6.02 13.63 10.27
C MET A 209 -5.96 15.06 10.85
N ARG A 210 -6.68 15.36 11.93
CA ARG A 210 -6.57 16.66 12.62
C ARG A 210 -5.19 16.89 13.24
N ASP A 211 -4.56 15.82 13.74
CA ASP A 211 -3.17 15.82 14.23
C ASP A 211 -2.50 14.49 13.85
N PRO A 212 -1.96 14.39 12.62
CA PRO A 212 -1.32 13.17 12.14
C PRO A 212 0.09 12.98 12.70
N SER A 213 0.60 13.91 13.52
CA SER A 213 1.99 13.93 13.99
C SER A 213 2.43 12.60 14.60
N LYS A 214 1.54 11.96 15.39
CA LYS A 214 1.83 10.65 16.00
C LYS A 214 1.94 9.53 14.97
N MET A 215 1.08 9.54 13.95
CA MET A 215 1.11 8.55 12.86
C MET A 215 2.36 8.73 12.02
N ILE A 216 2.67 9.97 11.65
CA ILE A 216 3.86 10.35 10.91
C ILE A 216 5.12 9.86 11.63
N LYS A 217 5.27 10.17 12.92
CA LYS A 217 6.42 9.73 13.72
C LYS A 217 6.56 8.21 13.80
N ARG A 218 5.44 7.47 13.82
CA ARG A 218 5.44 6.00 13.78
C ARG A 218 5.93 5.45 12.43
N MET A 219 5.66 6.17 11.35
CA MET A 219 6.10 5.80 10.00
C MET A 219 7.54 6.23 9.71
N GLN A 220 8.14 7.13 10.50
CA GLN A 220 9.50 7.57 10.25
C GLN A 220 10.53 6.52 10.66
N LEU A 221 11.51 6.26 9.79
CA LEU A 221 12.64 5.38 10.07
C LEU A 221 13.79 6.15 10.72
N ARG A 222 14.59 5.45 11.53
CA ARG A 222 15.84 6.02 12.02
C ARG A 222 16.88 6.01 10.92
N ALA A 223 17.63 7.10 10.77
CA ALA A 223 18.75 7.17 9.83
C ALA A 223 19.76 6.02 10.02
N SER A 224 20.00 5.58 11.26
CA SER A 224 20.90 4.45 11.54
C SER A 224 20.38 3.08 11.06
N SER A 225 19.07 2.96 10.82
CA SER A 225 18.45 1.71 10.34
C SER A 225 18.49 1.57 8.82
N VAL A 226 18.79 2.65 8.09
CA VAL A 226 18.83 2.70 6.63
C VAL A 226 20.23 3.11 6.18
N GLY A 227 20.84 2.32 5.30
CA GLY A 227 22.10 2.72 4.66
C GLY A 227 21.85 3.81 3.61
N VAL A 228 21.65 5.05 4.05
CA VAL A 228 21.52 6.22 3.17
C VAL A 228 22.87 6.54 2.54
N PHE A 229 22.95 6.63 1.22
CA PHE A 229 24.19 6.97 0.53
C PHE A 229 24.64 8.40 0.85
N GLY A 230 25.94 8.60 1.03
CA GLY A 230 26.51 9.91 1.33
C GLY A 230 26.39 10.34 2.81
N LYS A 231 25.72 9.55 3.66
CA LYS A 231 25.69 9.77 5.10
C LYS A 231 26.80 8.94 5.74
N VAL A 232 27.79 9.61 6.33
CA VAL A 232 28.83 8.94 7.12
C VAL A 232 28.17 8.46 8.43
N PRO A 233 28.33 7.19 8.84
CA PRO A 233 27.90 6.77 10.16
C PRO A 233 28.66 7.62 11.18
N GLU A 234 27.95 8.45 11.96
CA GLU A 234 28.57 9.03 13.16
C GLU A 234 28.95 7.86 14.06
N ASP A 235 30.24 7.53 14.10
CA ASP A 235 30.79 6.64 15.12
C ASP A 235 30.41 7.22 16.48
N SER A 236 29.89 6.35 17.35
CA SER A 236 29.38 6.74 18.66
C SER A 236 30.54 7.19 19.55
N ASP A 237 30.94 8.45 19.46
CA ASP A 237 31.83 9.03 20.45
C ASP A 237 31.01 9.34 21.71
N GLY A 238 31.39 8.71 22.81
CA GLY A 238 30.64 8.68 24.05
C GLY A 238 30.62 10.05 24.71
N THR A 239 29.58 10.84 24.47
CA THR A 239 29.16 11.88 25.41
C THR A 239 27.64 12.04 25.39
N SER A 240 27.05 11.53 26.46
CA SER A 240 25.67 11.68 26.91
C SER A 240 24.89 12.89 26.36
N LYS A 241 23.91 12.60 25.52
CA LYS A 241 22.54 13.14 25.65
C LYS A 241 21.56 11.96 25.58
N GLU A 242 21.53 11.16 26.65
CA GLU A 242 20.33 10.41 26.97
C GLU A 242 19.17 11.43 27.09
N ASP A 243 18.04 11.08 26.47
CA ASP A 243 16.76 11.80 26.42
C ASP A 243 16.69 13.06 25.55
N THR A 244 16.47 12.93 24.22
CA THR A 244 15.41 13.71 23.52
C THR A 244 15.10 13.35 22.07
N ASN A 245 15.97 12.71 21.28
CA ASN A 245 15.65 12.36 19.88
C ASN A 245 15.36 10.86 19.71
N MET A 246 14.23 10.42 20.28
CA MET A 246 13.61 9.13 19.93
C MET A 246 12.88 9.18 18.58
N ASP A 247 12.73 10.38 18.00
CA ASP A 247 12.02 10.65 16.74
C ASP A 247 12.79 10.10 15.53
N GLY A 248 12.05 9.63 14.53
CA GLY A 248 12.63 9.17 13.27
C GLY A 248 13.12 10.33 12.39
N ASP A 249 13.85 9.99 11.33
CA ASP A 249 14.26 10.95 10.29
C ASP A 249 13.02 11.31 9.44
N PRO A 250 12.64 12.59 9.33
CA PRO A 250 11.43 13.00 8.60
C PRO A 250 11.48 12.68 7.10
N GLU A 251 12.67 12.47 6.54
CA GLU A 251 12.85 12.12 5.13
C GLU A 251 12.78 10.61 4.88
N LEU A 252 12.78 9.77 5.91
CA LEU A 252 12.78 8.31 5.76
C LEU A 252 11.44 7.73 6.23
N VAL A 253 10.72 7.06 5.34
CA VAL A 253 9.35 6.58 5.62
C VAL A 253 9.24 5.06 5.48
N ASP A 254 8.56 4.42 6.42
CA ASP A 254 8.21 3.00 6.41
C ASP A 254 6.70 2.81 6.54
N ASP A 255 6.13 2.20 5.52
CA ASP A 255 4.72 1.82 5.46
C ASP A 255 4.53 0.29 5.51
N SER A 256 5.55 -0.46 5.98
CA SER A 256 5.55 -1.92 6.01
C SER A 256 4.34 -2.53 6.72
N GLU A 257 3.83 -1.89 7.78
CA GLU A 257 2.62 -2.36 8.48
C GLU A 257 1.39 -2.31 7.56
N PHE A 258 1.21 -1.22 6.82
CA PHE A 258 0.15 -1.07 5.84
C PHE A 258 0.32 -2.04 4.66
N TYR A 259 1.54 -2.14 4.13
CA TYR A 259 1.87 -3.11 3.08
C TYR A 259 1.57 -4.55 3.49
N GLN A 260 1.94 -4.95 4.71
CA GLN A 260 1.70 -6.31 5.22
C GLN A 260 0.21 -6.59 5.36
N GLN A 261 -0.58 -5.59 5.79
CA GLN A 261 -2.02 -5.72 5.87
C GLN A 261 -2.65 -5.91 4.48
N LEU A 262 -2.25 -5.10 3.49
CA LEU A 262 -2.72 -5.25 2.09
C LEU A 262 -2.31 -6.60 1.50
N LEU A 263 -1.08 -7.05 1.77
CA LEU A 263 -0.59 -8.34 1.31
C LEU A 263 -1.37 -9.49 1.93
N LYS A 264 -1.65 -9.42 3.23
CA LYS A 264 -2.46 -10.41 3.92
C LYS A 264 -3.87 -10.50 3.32
N GLU A 265 -4.53 -9.35 3.14
CA GLU A 265 -5.87 -9.29 2.55
C GLU A 265 -5.90 -9.84 1.11
N PHE A 266 -4.91 -9.49 0.29
CA PHE A 266 -4.77 -10.03 -1.05
C PHE A 266 -4.66 -11.55 -1.05
N LEU A 267 -3.79 -12.11 -0.19
CA LEU A 267 -3.57 -13.55 -0.07
C LEU A 267 -4.81 -14.29 0.43
N GLU A 268 -5.55 -13.70 1.37
CA GLU A 268 -6.83 -14.24 1.87
C GLU A 268 -7.94 -14.20 0.81
N SER A 269 -7.88 -13.23 -0.12
CA SER A 269 -8.86 -13.06 -1.19
C SER A 269 -8.63 -13.95 -2.43
N CYS A 270 -7.47 -14.59 -2.52
CA CYS A 270 -7.07 -15.44 -3.64
C CYS A 270 -7.60 -16.86 -3.47
N ASP A 271 -8.29 -17.39 -4.49
CA ASP A 271 -8.70 -18.78 -4.52
C ASP A 271 -7.46 -19.69 -4.70
N PRO A 272 -7.15 -20.60 -3.75
CA PRO A 272 -5.99 -21.49 -3.83
C PRO A 272 -6.03 -22.45 -5.02
N THR A 273 -7.17 -22.58 -5.70
CA THR A 273 -7.36 -23.55 -6.79
C THR A 273 -7.28 -22.95 -8.20
N SER A 274 -7.26 -21.62 -8.37
CA SER A 274 -7.55 -21.01 -9.69
C SER A 274 -6.55 -19.96 -10.19
N SER A 275 -5.41 -19.71 -9.56
CA SER A 275 -4.54 -18.60 -10.02
C SER A 275 -3.05 -18.86 -9.95
N GLU A 276 -2.33 -18.39 -10.98
CA GLU A 276 -0.88 -18.16 -11.04
C GLU A 276 -0.37 -17.29 -9.86
N VAL A 277 -1.27 -16.55 -9.22
CA VAL A 277 -1.04 -15.79 -7.98
C VAL A 277 -0.89 -16.69 -6.74
N ALA A 278 -1.53 -17.87 -6.72
CA ALA A 278 -1.31 -18.89 -5.69
C ALA A 278 0.14 -19.41 -5.71
N PHE A 279 0.80 -19.38 -6.87
CA PHE A 279 2.22 -19.73 -7.02
C PHE A 279 3.14 -18.70 -6.34
N TYR A 280 2.83 -17.40 -6.46
CA TYR A 280 3.54 -16.33 -5.76
C TYR A 280 3.32 -16.37 -4.23
N ALA A 281 2.08 -16.63 -3.80
CA ALA A 281 1.72 -16.84 -2.40
C ALA A 281 2.53 -17.98 -1.76
N LEU A 282 2.57 -19.14 -2.43
CA LEU A 282 3.24 -20.35 -1.96
C LEU A 282 4.76 -20.17 -1.86
N ARG A 283 5.37 -19.43 -2.79
CA ARG A 283 6.82 -19.18 -2.82
C ARG A 283 7.28 -18.23 -1.71
N LYS A 284 6.46 -17.24 -1.33
CA LYS A 284 6.78 -16.26 -0.27
C LYS A 284 6.51 -16.82 1.15
N MET A 285 5.56 -17.74 1.30
CA MET A 285 5.26 -18.39 2.60
C MET A 285 6.33 -19.38 3.08
N GLN A 286 7.26 -19.82 2.23
CA GLN A 286 8.29 -20.81 2.60
C GLN A 286 9.45 -20.24 3.43
N ALA A 287 9.57 -18.93 3.59
CA ALA A 287 10.62 -18.32 4.41
C ALA A 287 10.16 -18.01 5.85
N LYS A 288 9.47 -18.92 6.53
CA LYS A 288 9.41 -18.86 7.99
C LYS A 288 10.81 -19.23 8.51
N LYS A 289 11.62 -18.23 8.87
CA LYS A 289 12.85 -18.43 9.67
C LYS A 289 12.43 -19.12 10.97
N ARG A 290 12.54 -20.45 11.00
CA ARG A 290 12.36 -21.22 12.24
C ARG A 290 13.40 -20.68 13.22
N LYS A 291 12.96 -20.37 14.46
CA LYS A 291 13.87 -20.08 15.57
C LYS A 291 14.94 -21.17 15.56
N ILE A 292 16.22 -20.81 15.43
CA ILE A 292 17.32 -21.75 15.59
C ILE A 292 17.30 -22.14 17.07
N VAL A 293 16.65 -23.25 17.36
CA VAL A 293 16.68 -23.91 18.66
C VAL A 293 17.95 -24.75 18.67
N ASP A 294 18.83 -24.55 19.67
CA ASP A 294 20.01 -25.40 19.87
C ASP A 294 19.55 -26.82 20.26
N ARG A 295 19.30 -27.66 19.24
CA ARG A 295 18.87 -29.06 19.40
C ARG A 295 19.93 -29.94 20.06
N ARG A 296 21.15 -29.42 20.26
CA ARG A 296 22.27 -30.13 20.91
C ARG A 296 22.23 -30.02 22.43
N ALA A 297 21.47 -29.06 22.97
CA ALA A 297 21.29 -28.88 24.42
C ALA A 297 20.37 -29.94 25.05
N SER A 298 19.40 -30.47 24.30
CA SER A 298 18.55 -31.58 24.78
C SER A 298 19.21 -32.93 24.51
N LYS A 299 19.59 -33.66 25.57
CA LYS A 299 20.35 -34.93 25.62
C LYS A 299 21.88 -34.80 25.54
N SER A 300 22.50 -34.11 26.50
CA SER A 300 23.91 -34.31 26.90
C SER A 300 24.97 -34.27 25.80
N ARG A 301 24.67 -33.68 24.63
CA ARG A 301 25.58 -33.56 23.48
C ARG A 301 26.37 -32.25 23.46
N LYS A 302 26.17 -31.44 24.50
CA LYS A 302 26.90 -30.20 24.80
C LYS A 302 27.52 -30.39 26.19
N ILE A 303 28.84 -30.38 26.26
CA ILE A 303 29.59 -30.49 27.52
C ILE A 303 29.28 -29.22 28.32
N ARG A 304 28.67 -29.40 29.49
CA ARG A 304 28.53 -28.34 30.50
C ARG A 304 29.55 -28.65 31.57
N VAL A 305 30.53 -27.78 31.74
CA VAL A 305 31.48 -27.88 32.85
C VAL A 305 30.70 -27.43 34.09
N ASN A 306 30.25 -28.39 34.89
CA ASN A 306 29.67 -28.12 36.20
C ASN A 306 30.75 -28.44 37.24
N ASP A 307 30.90 -27.56 38.23
CA ASP A 307 31.90 -27.66 39.30
C ASP A 307 31.61 -28.83 40.26
N LEU A 308 31.86 -30.06 39.82
CA LEU A 308 31.84 -31.25 40.65
C LEU A 308 33.28 -31.62 41.02
N THR A 309 33.62 -31.28 42.27
CA THR A 309 34.60 -31.92 43.17
C THR A 309 35.77 -32.64 42.51
N PHE A 310 36.90 -31.95 42.45
CA PHE A 310 38.22 -32.50 42.19
C PHE A 310 38.66 -33.32 43.42
N SER A 311 38.54 -34.64 43.36
CA SER A 311 39.24 -35.55 44.26
C SER A 311 39.59 -36.82 43.48
N GLU A 312 40.86 -37.21 43.56
CA GLU A 312 41.49 -38.38 42.94
C GLU A 312 41.93 -38.24 41.48
N ILE A 313 43.01 -37.48 41.24
CA ILE A 313 44.14 -37.93 40.41
C ILE A 313 45.42 -37.33 41.01
N GLU A 314 46.26 -38.14 41.65
CA GLU A 314 47.68 -37.75 41.86
C GLU A 314 48.38 -37.89 40.52
N THR A 315 48.73 -36.75 39.91
CA THR A 315 49.60 -36.71 38.73
C THR A 315 51.05 -36.79 39.18
N SER A 316 51.72 -37.91 38.88
CA SER A 316 53.17 -38.01 38.97
C SER A 316 53.83 -37.03 38.01
N ASP A 317 54.74 -36.21 38.53
CA ASP A 317 55.51 -35.21 37.79
C ASP A 317 56.61 -35.90 36.98
N GLU A 318 56.33 -36.25 35.72
CA GLU A 318 57.36 -36.64 34.76
C GLU A 318 57.71 -35.41 33.91
N ALA A 319 58.93 -34.91 34.11
CA ALA A 319 59.42 -33.65 33.54
C ALA A 319 59.41 -33.67 32.00
N LEU A 320 58.57 -32.83 31.40
CA LEU A 320 58.61 -32.51 29.96
C LEU A 320 59.67 -31.42 29.67
N PRO A 321 60.37 -31.49 28.53
CA PRO A 321 61.45 -30.56 28.18
C PRO A 321 60.96 -29.12 27.92
N PRO A 322 61.85 -28.11 28.06
CA PRO A 322 61.47 -26.70 28.04
C PRO A 322 60.79 -26.26 26.73
N GLN A 323 59.75 -25.44 26.88
CA GLN A 323 58.82 -24.95 25.84
C GLN A 323 59.45 -24.22 24.65
N SER A 324 60.78 -24.03 24.59
CA SER A 324 61.42 -23.32 23.47
C SER A 324 61.54 -24.14 22.18
N GLN A 325 61.19 -25.43 22.18
CA GLN A 325 61.29 -26.29 20.98
C GLN A 325 59.96 -26.52 20.25
N SER A 326 58.81 -26.22 20.87
CA SER A 326 57.50 -26.39 20.21
C SER A 326 57.16 -25.24 19.26
N ASP A 327 57.57 -24.02 19.59
CA ASP A 327 57.19 -22.83 18.82
C ASP A 327 58.00 -22.71 17.52
N ALA A 328 59.24 -23.23 17.50
CA ALA A 328 60.09 -23.26 16.32
C ALA A 328 59.60 -24.21 15.21
N LEU A 329 58.73 -25.19 15.53
CA LEU A 329 58.16 -26.09 14.52
C LEU A 329 56.92 -25.51 13.82
N VAL A 330 56.26 -24.53 14.42
CA VAL A 330 55.03 -23.91 13.89
C VAL A 330 55.35 -22.71 12.99
N GLU A 331 56.46 -21.99 13.23
CA GLU A 331 56.90 -20.86 12.38
C GLU A 331 57.69 -21.27 11.12
N SER A 332 58.08 -22.54 10.96
CA SER A 332 58.84 -23.03 9.80
C SER A 332 57.97 -23.43 8.58
N ILE A 333 56.83 -22.77 8.36
CA ILE A 333 56.11 -22.90 7.08
C ILE A 333 55.96 -21.52 6.42
N PRO A 334 56.92 -21.11 5.59
CA PRO A 334 56.61 -20.22 4.49
C PRO A 334 57.12 -20.76 3.14
N SER A 335 56.62 -20.15 2.05
CA SER A 335 57.30 -20.07 0.75
C SER A 335 57.19 -21.27 -0.22
N VAL A 336 55.98 -21.58 -0.70
CA VAL A 336 55.80 -22.04 -2.09
C VAL A 336 54.53 -21.36 -2.63
N ILE A 337 54.60 -20.85 -3.86
CA ILE A 337 53.59 -20.05 -4.60
C ILE A 337 53.84 -18.54 -4.54
N GLN A 338 54.99 -18.14 -5.05
CA GLN A 338 55.10 -16.95 -5.90
C GLN A 338 56.19 -17.24 -6.94
N ASP A 339 55.78 -17.64 -8.15
CA ASP A 339 56.50 -17.44 -9.42
C ASP A 339 55.79 -18.26 -10.51
N VAL A 340 55.07 -17.57 -11.39
CA VAL A 340 54.96 -17.78 -12.84
C VAL A 340 53.94 -16.76 -13.37
N GLU A 341 54.31 -16.09 -14.46
CA GLU A 341 53.50 -15.15 -15.26
C GLU A 341 53.56 -13.66 -14.89
N SER A 342 54.78 -13.13 -14.88
CA SER A 342 55.04 -11.91 -15.66
C SER A 342 55.27 -12.29 -17.13
N ARG A 343 54.34 -11.94 -18.04
CA ARG A 343 54.58 -11.65 -19.48
C ARG A 343 53.27 -11.35 -20.23
N ASN A 344 52.91 -10.07 -20.37
CA ASN A 344 52.71 -9.39 -21.67
C ASN A 344 51.86 -8.10 -21.54
N GLY A 345 52.51 -6.96 -21.79
CA GLY A 345 52.18 -6.10 -22.94
C GLY A 345 51.02 -5.09 -22.87
N SER A 346 51.34 -3.87 -22.44
CA SER A 346 51.12 -2.56 -23.10
C SER A 346 49.93 -2.30 -24.06
N GLY A 347 49.27 -1.15 -23.87
CA GLY A 347 48.60 -0.39 -24.94
C GLY A 347 47.77 0.80 -24.43
N LYS A 348 48.15 2.02 -24.81
CA LYS A 348 47.46 3.31 -24.57
C LYS A 348 46.38 3.55 -25.64
N ASP A 349 45.41 4.45 -25.40
CA ASP A 349 45.10 5.62 -26.25
C ASP A 349 43.98 6.52 -25.67
N GLU A 350 44.12 7.82 -25.92
CA GLU A 350 43.32 8.99 -25.50
C GLU A 350 42.25 9.44 -26.54
N PHE A 351 41.56 10.56 -26.23
CA PHE A 351 40.68 11.47 -27.02
C PHE A 351 39.16 11.19 -27.02
N SER A 352 38.22 12.15 -26.91
CA SER A 352 38.18 13.62 -26.69
C SER A 352 36.75 14.09 -26.40
N SER A 353 36.63 15.24 -25.71
CA SER A 353 35.43 16.06 -25.46
C SER A 353 34.71 16.63 -26.68
N ASN A 354 33.41 16.93 -26.48
CA ASN A 354 32.60 18.14 -26.83
C ASN A 354 31.11 17.72 -26.83
N ASP A 355 30.07 18.46 -26.42
CA ASP A 355 29.83 19.89 -26.17
C ASP A 355 28.62 20.05 -25.21
N ILE A 356 28.48 21.24 -24.63
CA ILE A 356 27.60 21.68 -23.53
C ILE A 356 26.27 22.28 -24.03
N GLY A 357 25.20 22.10 -23.25
CA GLY A 357 24.03 23.00 -23.13
C GLY A 357 22.79 22.22 -22.68
N GLY A 358 22.14 22.44 -21.53
CA GLY A 358 22.12 23.55 -20.59
C GLY A 358 20.68 24.05 -20.47
N ASP A 359 19.86 23.46 -19.59
CA ASP A 359 18.67 24.06 -18.95
C ASP A 359 18.06 23.10 -17.89
N GLY A 360 18.85 22.68 -16.90
CA GLY A 360 18.46 21.61 -15.97
C GLY A 360 17.99 22.08 -14.61
N ASP A 361 18.40 23.26 -14.15
CA ASP A 361 18.49 23.54 -12.71
C ASP A 361 17.13 23.78 -12.00
N GLU A 362 16.04 24.03 -12.75
CA GLU A 362 14.72 24.31 -12.15
C GLU A 362 13.89 23.03 -11.88
N ASP A 363 14.14 21.93 -12.60
CA ASP A 363 13.36 20.70 -12.47
C ASP A 363 13.69 19.89 -11.19
N TRP A 364 14.85 20.12 -10.57
CA TRP A 364 15.40 19.26 -9.51
C TRP A 364 14.92 19.58 -8.10
N LEU A 365 14.55 20.84 -7.85
CA LEU A 365 13.94 21.25 -6.58
C LEU A 365 12.56 20.61 -6.36
N GLN A 366 11.94 20.05 -7.41
CA GLN A 366 10.60 19.47 -7.38
C GLN A 366 10.53 18.11 -6.66
N ILE A 367 11.58 17.27 -6.76
CA ILE A 367 11.58 15.90 -6.20
C ILE A 367 11.84 15.89 -4.69
N HIS A 368 12.61 16.86 -4.18
CA HIS A 368 12.89 16.98 -2.75
C HIS A 368 11.64 17.31 -1.92
N LYS A 369 10.71 18.11 -2.48
CA LYS A 369 9.40 18.36 -1.84
C LYS A 369 8.48 17.13 -1.84
N MET A 370 8.69 16.16 -2.74
CA MET A 370 7.87 14.96 -2.80
C MET A 370 8.04 14.01 -1.61
N HIS A 371 9.23 13.92 -0.99
CA HIS A 371 9.43 13.03 0.15
C HIS A 371 9.15 13.70 1.50
N SER A 372 9.54 14.98 1.66
CA SER A 372 9.38 15.71 2.93
C SER A 372 7.93 16.09 3.27
N ARG A 373 7.00 16.07 2.30
CA ARG A 373 5.58 16.47 2.49
C ARG A 373 4.55 15.34 2.40
N ASN A 374 4.97 14.08 2.52
CA ASN A 374 4.07 12.99 2.91
C ASN A 374 3.46 13.19 4.33
N GLN A 375 3.71 14.36 4.94
CA GLN A 375 3.32 14.80 6.27
C GLN A 375 2.30 15.96 6.29
N PHE A 376 1.82 16.48 5.16
CA PHE A 376 0.83 17.57 5.14
C PHE A 376 -0.37 17.30 4.21
N LEU A 377 -1.26 16.41 4.66
CA LEU A 377 -2.70 16.46 4.34
C LEU A 377 -3.46 17.11 5.51
N VAL A 378 -2.95 18.24 6.01
CA VAL A 378 -3.56 19.04 7.06
C VAL A 378 -3.62 20.49 6.60
N LEU A 379 -4.63 20.81 5.79
CA LEU A 379 -5.17 22.17 5.70
C LEU A 379 -6.67 22.07 5.42
N ASP A 380 -7.42 21.72 6.47
CA ASP A 380 -8.80 22.19 6.61
C ASP A 380 -8.84 23.04 7.89
N GLN A 381 -8.45 24.31 7.75
CA GLN A 381 -8.83 25.36 8.69
C GLN A 381 -9.95 26.17 8.06
N GLY A 382 -11.14 25.59 7.99
CA GLY A 382 -12.41 26.27 7.74
C GLY A 382 -13.10 26.67 9.04
N ASN A 383 -12.73 27.83 9.56
CA ASN A 383 -13.55 28.80 10.30
C ASN A 383 -14.94 28.34 10.82
N PHE A 384 -15.05 28.07 12.11
CA PHE A 384 -16.32 28.14 12.86
C PHE A 384 -16.08 28.84 14.19
N GLY A 385 -16.39 30.14 14.21
CA GLY A 385 -16.98 30.81 15.36
C GLY A 385 -18.50 30.73 15.27
#